data_AF-A0A523TLX9-F1
#
_entry.id   AF-A0A523TLX9-F1
#
_cell.length_a   1.000
_cell.length_b   1.000
_cell.length_c   1.000
_cell.angle_alpha   90.00
_cell.angle_beta   90.00
_cell.angle_gamma   90.00
#
_symmetry.space_group_name_H-M   'P 1'
#
loop_
_entity.id
_entity.type
_entity.pdbx_description
1 polymer ?
#
loop_
_entity_poly.entity_id
_entity_poly.type
_entity_poly.pdbx_seq_one_letter_code
_entity_poly.pdbx_strand_id
1 'polypeptide(L)'
;MRRFRDAFVVLTLITFFLIIAVVLGTPQAQASESVDPIQDPPSSLLRLASVHLTETAPPPPPEQDTCFHCHLSGSIENLWTPLARWTVAGFGGLVFLFGAYRMGSGWVTRKPWKPLWARAVDWLDDRFQIVEPMRAILDKPVPMFATRWMYCLGGITFTLLIILAVTGTMLAFYYKPTPETAYASIQFIETEVRFGAAIRAIHHWSANGVIVMVVAHMVRVFIHGAYKAPRELNWVSGTLLLILAFGFGLTGYLLPWDQRAYWATTVASEIAGGVPQIGDLILVFLRGGWDVSAVTLSRFYALHVLVIPVGALGLLGIHFLMIRRQGIHRPL
;
A
#
# COMPACT_ATOMS: atom_id res chain seq x y z
N MET A 1 9.48 18.84 13.38
CA MET A 1 8.45 17.91 12.84
C MET A 1 8.61 17.59 11.36
N ARG A 2 9.00 18.52 10.46
CA ARG A 2 9.26 18.18 9.03
C ARG A 2 10.36 17.11 8.84
N ARG A 3 11.52 17.27 9.50
CA ARG A 3 12.64 16.30 9.43
C ARG A 3 12.31 14.86 9.85
N PHE A 4 11.32 14.64 10.73
CA PHE A 4 10.91 13.30 11.16
C PHE A 4 9.94 12.63 10.17
N ARG A 5 9.09 13.43 9.51
CA ARG A 5 8.19 12.95 8.46
C ARG A 5 8.99 12.55 7.22
N ASP A 6 10.03 13.31 6.90
CA ASP A 6 10.92 13.02 5.77
C ASP A 6 11.73 11.74 6.04
N ALA A 7 12.21 11.52 7.28
CA ALA A 7 12.91 10.29 7.65
C ALA A 7 12.01 9.04 7.62
N PHE A 8 10.76 9.13 8.05
CA PHE A 8 9.82 8.00 8.00
C PHE A 8 9.43 7.65 6.56
N VAL A 9 9.19 8.65 5.70
CA VAL A 9 8.90 8.43 4.28
C VAL A 9 10.11 7.83 3.56
N VAL A 10 11.33 8.34 3.82
CA VAL A 10 12.56 7.78 3.25
C VAL A 10 12.78 6.34 3.72
N LEU A 11 12.59 6.04 5.01
CA LEU A 11 12.74 4.68 5.53
C LEU A 11 11.70 3.71 4.94
N THR A 12 10.47 4.16 4.75
CA THR A 12 9.39 3.36 4.14
C THR A 12 9.63 3.12 2.65
N LEU A 13 10.20 4.09 1.93
CA LEU A 13 10.58 3.93 0.53
C LEU A 13 11.79 3.00 0.38
N ILE A 14 12.78 3.09 1.27
CA ILE A 14 13.95 2.20 1.28
C ILE A 14 13.54 0.76 1.57
N THR A 15 12.65 0.52 2.55
CA THR A 15 12.15 -0.84 2.83
C THR A 15 11.30 -1.38 1.71
N PHE A 16 10.46 -0.54 1.07
CA PHE A 16 9.67 -0.95 -0.09
C PHE A 16 10.56 -1.30 -1.31
N PHE A 17 11.60 -0.50 -1.58
CA PHE A 17 12.57 -0.79 -2.65
C PHE A 17 13.40 -2.05 -2.36
N LEU A 18 13.80 -2.28 -1.10
CA LEU A 18 14.50 -3.52 -0.70
C LEU A 18 13.61 -4.76 -0.88
N ILE A 19 12.32 -4.67 -0.55
CA ILE A 19 11.36 -5.76 -0.76
C ILE A 19 11.20 -6.04 -2.27
N ILE A 20 11.08 -5.01 -3.10
CA ILE A 20 10.99 -5.16 -4.56
C ILE A 20 12.28 -5.74 -5.14
N ALA A 21 13.45 -5.27 -4.70
CA ALA A 21 14.73 -5.81 -5.16
C ALA A 21 14.93 -7.28 -4.77
N VAL A 22 14.45 -7.71 -3.59
CA VAL A 22 14.49 -9.11 -3.15
C VAL A 22 13.46 -9.99 -3.86
N VAL A 23 12.32 -9.42 -4.29
CA VAL A 23 11.28 -10.13 -5.04
C VAL A 23 11.61 -10.24 -6.53
N LEU A 24 12.26 -9.24 -7.12
CA LEU A 24 12.63 -9.20 -8.54
C LEU A 24 14.06 -9.69 -8.82
N GLY A 25 14.92 -9.75 -7.80
CA GLY A 25 16.34 -10.09 -7.93
C GLY A 25 16.68 -11.57 -7.86
N THR A 26 15.70 -12.48 -7.78
CA THR A 26 16.01 -13.92 -7.88
C THR A 26 16.14 -14.32 -9.34
N PRO A 27 17.34 -14.72 -9.82
CA PRO A 27 17.48 -15.32 -11.15
C PRO A 27 16.64 -16.60 -11.18
N GLN A 28 15.75 -16.70 -12.17
CA GLN A 28 15.03 -17.94 -12.45
C GLN A 28 16.04 -19.00 -12.89
N ALA A 29 16.24 -20.02 -12.07
CA ALA A 29 16.88 -21.25 -12.49
C ALA A 29 15.87 -22.05 -13.34
N GLN A 30 15.97 -21.94 -14.66
CA GLN A 30 15.39 -22.87 -15.63
C GLN A 30 16.50 -23.21 -16.63
N ALA A 31 17.05 -24.42 -16.50
CA ALA A 31 16.68 -25.58 -17.32
C ALA A 31 17.47 -25.58 -18.64
N SER A 32 18.48 -26.44 -18.69
CA SER A 32 19.34 -26.69 -19.84
C SER A 32 18.53 -27.27 -21.00
N GLU A 33 18.40 -26.50 -22.08
CA GLU A 33 18.02 -27.00 -23.39
C GLU A 33 19.31 -27.18 -24.20
N SER A 34 19.60 -28.43 -24.56
CA SER A 34 20.68 -28.84 -25.46
C SER A 34 20.32 -28.44 -26.88
N VAL A 35 21.08 -27.50 -27.46
CA VAL A 35 21.00 -27.13 -28.86
C VAL A 35 22.23 -27.72 -29.58
N ASP A 36 21.98 -28.58 -30.56
CA ASP A 36 22.99 -29.18 -31.44
C ASP A 36 23.64 -28.13 -32.37
N PRO A 37 24.93 -28.30 -32.75
CA PRO A 37 25.63 -27.34 -33.59
C PRO A 37 25.34 -27.54 -35.08
N ILE A 38 24.83 -26.50 -35.73
CA ILE A 38 24.70 -26.42 -37.19
C ILE A 38 26.00 -25.87 -37.78
N GLN A 39 26.50 -26.60 -38.77
CA GLN A 39 27.72 -26.39 -39.55
C GLN A 39 27.75 -25.06 -40.34
N ASP A 40 28.92 -24.43 -40.39
CA ASP A 40 29.30 -23.41 -41.37
C ASP A 40 29.33 -23.98 -42.81
N PRO A 41 29.05 -23.15 -43.82
CA PRO A 41 30.00 -23.06 -44.93
C PRO A 41 30.13 -21.60 -45.48
N PRO A 42 30.93 -21.35 -46.53
CA PRO A 42 32.30 -20.90 -46.44
C PRO A 42 32.48 -19.43 -46.86
N SER A 43 33.66 -18.90 -46.55
CA SER A 43 34.22 -17.67 -47.07
C SER A 43 34.24 -17.62 -48.61
N SER A 44 33.25 -16.96 -49.20
CA SER A 44 33.33 -16.38 -50.54
C SER A 44 32.13 -15.47 -50.72
N LEU A 45 32.32 -14.16 -50.65
CA LEU A 45 31.58 -13.10 -51.37
C LEU A 45 32.02 -11.67 -50.94
N LEU A 46 33.27 -11.52 -50.47
CA LEU A 46 34.02 -10.24 -50.55
C LEU A 46 34.52 -9.97 -51.99
N ARG A 47 33.65 -10.18 -52.98
CA ARG A 47 33.87 -9.83 -54.39
C ARG A 47 32.54 -9.58 -55.09
N LEU A 48 31.94 -8.43 -54.81
CA LEU A 48 31.23 -7.67 -55.83
C LEU A 48 31.50 -6.19 -55.59
N ALA A 49 32.73 -5.83 -55.94
CA ALA A 49 33.06 -4.49 -56.35
C ALA A 49 32.26 -4.10 -57.60
N SER A 50 32.21 -2.79 -57.85
CA SER A 50 31.87 -2.14 -59.11
C SER A 50 30.38 -1.99 -59.46
N VAL A 51 29.66 -1.15 -58.72
CA VAL A 51 28.57 -0.37 -59.33
C VAL A 51 29.19 0.83 -60.02
N HIS A 52 29.18 0.72 -61.35
CA HIS A 52 29.44 1.67 -62.42
C HIS A 52 29.51 3.17 -62.03
N LEU A 53 30.71 3.72 -62.21
CA LEU A 53 30.88 5.09 -62.69
C LEU A 53 30.40 5.12 -64.14
N THR A 54 29.28 5.80 -64.40
CA THR A 54 28.89 6.13 -65.78
C THR A 54 29.25 7.59 -66.03
N GLU A 55 30.41 7.75 -66.63
CA GLU A 55 30.87 8.97 -67.30
C GLU A 55 29.93 9.24 -68.50
N THR A 56 29.23 10.38 -68.50
CA THR A 56 28.48 10.84 -69.68
C THR A 56 28.95 12.23 -70.05
N ALA A 57 29.61 12.28 -71.21
CA ALA A 57 29.80 13.33 -72.22
C ALA A 57 29.98 14.82 -71.81
N PRO A 58 30.89 15.55 -72.49
CA PRO A 58 31.13 16.97 -72.24
C PRO A 58 29.92 17.85 -72.65
N PRO A 59 29.67 18.97 -71.95
CA PRO A 59 28.53 19.85 -72.23
C PRO A 59 28.68 20.60 -73.56
N PRO A 60 27.57 20.85 -74.29
CA PRO A 60 27.57 21.77 -75.42
C PRO A 60 27.79 23.23 -74.95
N PRO A 61 28.35 24.10 -75.81
CA PRO A 61 28.61 25.50 -75.49
C PRO A 61 27.31 26.25 -75.16
N PRO A 62 27.34 27.22 -74.21
CA PRO A 62 26.14 27.86 -73.70
C PRO A 62 25.42 28.67 -74.79
N GLU A 63 24.16 28.31 -75.00
CA GLU A 63 23.19 29.09 -75.79
C GLU A 63 22.97 30.43 -75.08
N GLN A 64 23.48 31.50 -75.69
CA GLN A 64 23.31 32.86 -75.20
C GLN A 64 21.87 33.29 -75.49
N ASP A 65 20.97 32.98 -74.57
CA ASP A 65 19.65 33.60 -74.55
C ASP A 65 19.81 35.07 -74.18
N THR A 66 19.87 35.85 -75.26
CA THR A 66 19.83 37.29 -75.28
C THR A 66 18.60 37.81 -74.54
N CYS A 67 18.87 38.58 -73.49
CA CYS A 67 17.93 39.38 -72.73
C CYS A 67 17.16 38.71 -71.58
N PHE A 68 17.87 38.07 -70.65
CA PHE A 68 17.38 37.93 -69.26
C PHE A 68 17.15 39.30 -68.58
N HIS A 69 17.70 40.38 -69.14
CA HIS A 69 17.57 41.75 -68.64
C HIS A 69 16.23 42.42 -69.01
N CYS A 70 15.45 41.84 -69.93
CA CYS A 70 14.20 42.43 -70.42
C CYS A 70 12.96 42.07 -69.56
N HIS A 71 13.01 41.00 -68.76
CA HIS A 71 11.88 40.59 -67.91
C HIS A 71 11.96 41.10 -66.46
N LEU A 72 13.15 41.56 -66.03
CA LEU A 72 13.35 42.20 -64.73
C LEU A 72 13.17 43.74 -64.79
N SER A 73 13.01 44.31 -65.99
CA SER A 73 12.69 45.74 -66.17
C SER A 73 11.19 46.02 -66.25
N GLY A 74 10.36 45.09 -65.76
CA GLY A 74 9.06 45.47 -65.24
C GLY A 74 9.31 46.33 -64.00
N SER A 75 9.46 47.63 -64.22
CA SER A 75 9.49 48.65 -63.19
C SER A 75 8.21 48.55 -62.36
N ILE A 76 8.23 47.70 -61.34
CA ILE A 76 7.35 47.81 -60.18
C ILE A 76 7.99 48.83 -59.24
N GLU A 77 8.34 50.02 -59.76
CA GLU A 77 8.88 51.14 -58.97
C GLU A 77 7.90 51.60 -57.87
N ASN A 78 6.67 51.06 -57.86
CA ASN A 78 5.62 51.42 -56.93
C ASN A 78 5.10 50.26 -56.06
N LEU A 79 5.71 49.06 -56.06
CA LEU A 79 5.28 48.01 -55.10
C LEU A 79 5.61 48.40 -53.65
N TRP A 80 6.59 49.30 -53.48
CA TRP A 80 7.00 49.85 -52.20
C TRP A 80 6.72 51.35 -52.11
N THR A 81 5.51 51.77 -52.51
CA THR A 81 5.03 53.10 -52.08
C THR A 81 5.15 53.22 -50.56
N PRO A 82 5.32 54.44 -50.01
CA PRO A 82 5.37 54.64 -48.56
C PRO A 82 4.21 53.91 -47.85
N LEU A 83 3.02 53.95 -48.44
CA LEU A 83 1.83 53.29 -47.93
C LEU A 83 1.95 51.76 -47.92
N ALA A 84 2.47 51.14 -48.99
CA ALA A 84 2.73 49.69 -49.04
C ALA A 84 3.81 49.22 -48.03
N ARG A 85 4.82 50.06 -47.76
CA ARG A 85 5.83 49.77 -46.72
C ARG A 85 5.21 49.77 -45.33
N TRP A 86 4.37 50.76 -45.03
CA TRP A 86 3.66 50.85 -43.76
C TRP A 86 2.63 49.74 -43.56
N THR A 87 1.95 49.29 -44.62
CA THR A 87 0.98 48.18 -44.51
C THR A 87 1.67 46.84 -44.27
N VAL A 88 2.75 46.53 -45.01
CA VAL A 88 3.49 45.27 -44.82
C VAL A 88 4.20 45.26 -43.46
N ALA A 89 4.90 46.33 -43.08
CA ALA A 89 5.56 46.42 -41.79
C ALA A 89 4.56 46.50 -40.62
N GLY A 90 3.45 47.22 -40.80
CA GLY A 90 2.38 47.34 -39.79
C GLY A 90 1.65 46.02 -39.57
N PHE A 91 1.25 45.32 -40.64
CA PHE A 91 0.61 44.02 -40.55
C PHE A 91 1.57 42.95 -40.00
N GLY A 92 2.81 42.92 -40.49
CA GLY A 92 3.85 42.04 -39.95
C GLY A 92 4.14 42.30 -38.47
N GLY A 93 4.18 43.58 -38.07
CA GLY A 93 4.33 44.01 -36.68
C GLY A 93 3.15 43.60 -35.80
N LEU A 94 1.91 43.73 -36.29
CA LEU A 94 0.70 43.29 -35.56
C LEU A 94 0.67 41.76 -35.38
N VAL A 95 1.04 41.00 -36.42
CA VAL A 95 1.15 39.53 -36.32
C VAL A 95 2.24 39.12 -35.35
N PHE A 96 3.40 39.79 -35.37
CA PHE A 96 4.48 39.54 -34.43
C PHE A 96 4.08 39.89 -32.99
N LEU A 97 3.43 41.04 -32.76
CA LEU A 97 2.93 41.45 -31.45
C LEU A 97 1.84 40.51 -30.94
N PHE A 98 0.93 40.06 -31.81
CA PHE A 98 -0.07 39.05 -31.46
C PHE A 98 0.58 37.70 -31.13
N GLY A 99 1.60 37.29 -31.89
CA GLY A 99 2.40 36.09 -31.62
C GLY A 99 3.14 36.17 -30.29
N ALA A 100 3.79 37.30 -30.00
CA ALA A 100 4.48 37.55 -28.74
C ALA A 100 3.50 37.62 -27.55
N TYR A 101 2.34 38.27 -27.73
CA TYR A 101 1.26 38.27 -26.75
C TYR A 101 0.74 36.87 -26.47
N ARG A 102 0.47 36.07 -27.52
CA ARG A 102 -0.05 34.71 -27.40
C ARG A 102 0.97 33.76 -26.78
N MET A 103 2.24 33.91 -27.14
CA MET A 103 3.35 33.19 -26.51
C MET A 103 3.39 33.56 -25.02
N GLY A 104 3.51 34.85 -24.69
CA GLY A 104 3.54 35.32 -23.30
C GLY A 104 2.32 34.88 -22.48
N SER A 105 1.11 34.98 -23.05
CA SER A 105 -0.12 34.55 -22.39
C SER A 105 -0.11 33.05 -22.11
N GLY A 106 0.38 32.23 -23.04
CA GLY A 106 0.47 30.78 -22.85
C GLY A 106 1.41 30.37 -21.71
N TRP A 107 2.43 31.17 -21.41
CA TRP A 107 3.32 30.93 -20.27
C TRP A 107 2.68 31.33 -18.94
N VAL A 108 1.89 32.41 -18.92
CA VAL A 108 1.17 32.87 -17.72
C VAL A 108 -0.07 32.01 -17.41
N THR A 109 -0.75 31.47 -18.44
CA THR A 109 -1.97 30.66 -18.27
C THR A 109 -1.72 29.16 -18.24
N ARG A 110 -0.46 28.71 -18.29
CA ARG A 110 -0.16 27.27 -18.15
C ARG A 110 -0.56 26.82 -16.75
N LYS A 111 -1.58 25.97 -16.66
CA LYS A 111 -1.90 25.28 -15.41
C LYS A 111 -0.65 24.54 -14.93
N PRO A 112 -0.26 24.68 -13.65
CA PRO A 112 0.91 23.97 -13.14
C PRO A 112 0.74 22.48 -13.38
N TRP A 113 1.82 21.81 -13.79
CA TRP A 113 1.77 20.37 -14.01
C TRP A 113 1.46 19.68 -12.68
N LYS A 114 0.27 19.07 -12.60
CA LYS A 114 -0.10 18.17 -11.50
C LYS A 114 0.39 16.76 -11.83
N PRO A 115 1.08 16.07 -10.91
CA PRO A 115 1.45 14.67 -11.10
C PRO A 115 0.20 13.80 -11.26
N LEU A 116 0.33 12.64 -11.90
CA LEU A 116 -0.80 11.76 -12.21
C LEU A 116 -1.64 11.39 -10.98
N TRP A 117 -1.00 11.16 -9.83
CA TRP A 117 -1.70 10.86 -8.57
C TRP A 117 -2.58 12.02 -8.10
N ALA A 118 -2.14 13.28 -8.23
CA ALA A 118 -2.91 14.44 -7.79
C ALA A 118 -4.15 14.64 -8.68
N ARG A 119 -4.01 14.39 -9.99
CA ARG A 119 -5.14 14.41 -10.92
C ARG A 119 -6.15 13.30 -10.62
N ALA A 120 -5.66 12.12 -10.25
CA ALA A 120 -6.51 11.00 -9.86
C ALA A 120 -7.29 11.30 -8.56
N VAL A 121 -6.63 11.94 -7.59
CA VAL A 121 -7.29 12.41 -6.36
C VAL A 121 -8.35 13.46 -6.67
N ASP A 122 -8.02 14.49 -7.46
CA ASP A 122 -8.98 15.54 -7.85
C ASP A 122 -10.20 14.93 -8.55
N TRP A 123 -9.97 14.02 -9.50
CA TRP A 123 -11.04 13.32 -10.23
C TRP A 123 -11.92 12.45 -9.34
N LEU A 124 -11.32 11.81 -8.32
CA LEU A 124 -12.06 10.98 -7.36
C LEU A 124 -12.88 11.87 -6.41
N ASP A 125 -12.29 12.99 -5.98
CA ASP A 125 -12.93 13.96 -5.10
C ASP A 125 -14.11 14.65 -5.79
N ASP A 126 -13.98 15.02 -7.07
CA ASP A 126 -15.06 15.58 -7.87
C ASP A 126 -16.31 14.68 -7.93
N ARG A 127 -16.15 13.36 -7.72
CA ARG A 127 -17.23 12.37 -7.82
C ARG A 127 -17.77 11.92 -6.48
N PHE A 128 -16.88 11.74 -5.51
CA PHE A 128 -17.21 11.11 -4.23
C PHE A 128 -17.05 12.06 -3.04
N GLN A 129 -16.52 13.28 -3.24
CA GLN A 129 -16.35 14.31 -2.21
C GLN A 129 -15.68 13.78 -0.93
N ILE A 130 -14.61 12.99 -1.11
CA ILE A 130 -13.96 12.23 -0.02
C ILE A 130 -12.95 13.11 0.73
N VAL A 131 -12.38 14.13 0.08
CA VAL A 131 -11.26 14.89 0.65
C VAL A 131 -11.70 15.72 1.85
N GLU A 132 -12.87 16.36 1.80
CA GLU A 132 -13.40 17.15 2.92
C GLU A 132 -13.60 16.33 4.21
N PRO A 133 -14.35 15.21 4.22
CA PRO A 133 -14.49 14.39 5.42
C PRO A 133 -13.15 13.79 5.87
N MET A 134 -12.26 13.44 4.93
CA MET A 134 -10.94 12.90 5.27
C MET A 134 -10.05 13.95 5.95
N ARG A 135 -10.01 15.18 5.44
CA ARG A 135 -9.29 16.31 6.08
C ARG A 135 -9.87 16.61 7.46
N ALA A 136 -11.19 16.62 7.59
CA ALA A 136 -11.85 16.80 8.87
C ALA A 136 -11.44 15.73 9.91
N ILE A 137 -11.09 14.51 9.47
CA ILE A 137 -10.58 13.42 10.32
C ILE A 137 -9.08 13.57 10.61
N LEU A 138 -8.26 13.88 9.61
CA LEU A 138 -6.79 13.91 9.72
C LEU A 138 -6.27 15.19 10.41
N ASP A 139 -6.89 16.34 10.17
CA ASP A 139 -6.38 17.65 10.60
C ASP A 139 -6.75 18.00 12.05
N LYS A 140 -7.16 17.03 12.89
CA LYS A 140 -7.44 17.31 14.30
C LYS A 140 -6.16 17.76 15.00
N PRO A 141 -6.14 18.91 15.68
CA PRO A 141 -4.99 19.28 16.49
C PRO A 141 -4.83 18.27 17.64
N VAL A 142 -3.60 17.75 17.79
CA VAL A 142 -3.23 16.90 18.92
C VAL A 142 -2.70 17.81 20.04
N PRO A 143 -3.29 17.77 21.25
CA PRO A 143 -2.81 18.59 22.35
C PRO A 143 -1.42 18.13 22.81
N MET A 144 -0.57 19.08 23.25
CA MET A 144 0.83 18.80 23.61
C MET A 144 1.00 17.74 24.71
N PHE A 145 0.06 17.62 25.65
CA PHE A 145 0.15 16.57 26.67
C PHE A 145 -0.04 15.16 26.10
N ALA A 146 -0.76 15.03 24.98
CA ALA A 146 -1.06 13.75 24.33
C ALA A 146 0.11 13.25 23.46
N THR A 147 1.18 14.02 23.31
CA THR A 147 2.41 13.57 22.63
C THR A 147 3.34 12.76 23.55
N ARG A 148 2.97 12.59 24.83
CA ARG A 148 3.71 11.73 25.77
C ARG A 148 3.53 10.26 25.38
N TRP A 149 4.60 9.46 25.51
CA TRP A 149 4.64 8.06 25.07
C TRP A 149 3.51 7.19 25.63
N MET A 150 3.05 7.46 26.86
CA MET A 150 1.96 6.70 27.50
C MET A 150 0.61 6.80 26.74
N TYR A 151 0.40 7.86 25.96
CA TYR A 151 -0.79 8.04 25.14
C TYR A 151 -0.72 7.21 23.84
N CYS A 152 0.47 6.72 23.48
CA CYS A 152 0.67 5.87 22.30
C CYS A 152 0.31 4.40 22.55
N LEU A 153 0.11 3.96 23.80
CA LEU A 153 -0.14 2.55 24.14
C LEU A 153 -1.29 1.94 23.34
N GLY A 154 -2.43 2.62 23.23
CA GLY A 154 -3.56 2.13 22.44
C GLY A 154 -3.25 2.05 20.94
N GLY A 155 -2.47 3.00 20.42
CA GLY A 155 -2.00 2.97 19.03
C GLY A 155 -1.01 1.83 18.76
N ILE A 156 -0.13 1.53 19.71
CA ILE A 156 0.80 0.38 19.63
C ILE A 156 0.00 -0.92 19.62
N THR A 157 -0.99 -1.08 20.51
CA THR A 157 -1.89 -2.25 20.51
C THR A 157 -2.58 -2.41 19.16
N PHE A 158 -3.09 -1.32 18.56
CA PHE A 158 -3.72 -1.38 17.25
C PHE A 158 -2.75 -1.78 16.14
N THR A 159 -1.52 -1.25 16.14
CA THR A 159 -0.48 -1.65 15.18
C THR A 159 -0.14 -3.13 15.31
N LEU A 160 -0.04 -3.65 16.54
CA LEU A 160 0.19 -5.08 16.77
C LEU A 160 -0.98 -5.94 16.28
N LEU A 161 -2.23 -5.48 16.42
CA LEU A 161 -3.40 -6.14 15.83
C LEU A 161 -3.34 -6.18 14.29
N ILE A 162 -2.85 -5.11 13.64
CA ILE A 162 -2.62 -5.13 12.18
C ILE A 162 -1.55 -6.17 11.83
N ILE A 163 -0.44 -6.22 12.57
CA ILE A 163 0.61 -7.22 12.35
C ILE A 163 0.04 -8.64 12.50
N LEU A 164 -0.77 -8.89 13.53
CA LEU A 164 -1.46 -10.18 13.73
C LEU A 164 -2.41 -10.51 12.58
N ALA A 165 -3.19 -9.55 12.09
CA ALA A 165 -4.10 -9.78 10.97
C ALA A 165 -3.33 -10.16 9.70
N VAL A 166 -2.25 -9.45 9.38
CA VAL A 166 -1.41 -9.73 8.20
C VAL A 166 -0.72 -11.08 8.34
N THR A 167 0.02 -11.30 9.43
CA THR A 167 0.75 -12.56 9.64
C THR A 167 -0.18 -13.76 9.80
N GLY A 168 -1.34 -13.59 10.45
CA GLY A 168 -2.34 -14.64 10.59
C GLY A 168 -2.95 -15.04 9.25
N THR A 169 -3.22 -14.07 8.38
CA THR A 169 -3.66 -14.33 6.99
C THR A 169 -2.59 -15.12 6.23
N MET A 170 -1.31 -14.75 6.37
CA MET A 170 -0.20 -15.48 5.73
C MET A 170 -0.10 -16.93 6.22
N LEU A 171 -0.25 -17.17 7.52
CA LEU A 171 -0.24 -18.53 8.10
C LEU A 171 -1.45 -19.36 7.66
N ALA A 172 -2.62 -18.72 7.53
CA ALA A 172 -3.85 -19.38 7.12
C ALA A 172 -3.79 -19.99 5.70
N PHE A 173 -2.90 -19.51 4.83
CA PHE A 173 -2.69 -20.12 3.50
C PHE A 173 -2.06 -21.52 3.55
N TYR A 174 -1.35 -21.87 4.64
CA TYR A 174 -0.61 -23.13 4.77
C TYR A 174 -1.17 -24.06 5.85
N TYR A 175 -1.84 -23.49 6.87
CA TYR A 175 -2.34 -24.22 8.01
C TYR A 175 -3.54 -25.12 7.66
N LYS A 176 -3.58 -26.34 8.21
CA LYS A 176 -4.68 -27.30 8.01
C LYS A 176 -5.39 -27.60 9.35
N PRO A 177 -6.67 -27.22 9.53
CA PRO A 177 -7.38 -27.35 10.80
C PRO A 177 -7.95 -28.77 11.05
N THR A 178 -7.14 -29.82 10.89
CA THR A 178 -7.53 -31.20 11.27
C THR A 178 -6.51 -31.79 12.26
N PRO A 179 -6.93 -32.57 13.28
CA PRO A 179 -6.00 -33.12 14.27
C PRO A 179 -4.83 -33.91 13.68
N GLU A 180 -5.06 -34.61 12.57
CA GLU A 180 -4.08 -35.47 11.90
C GLU A 180 -2.99 -34.65 11.19
N THR A 181 -3.30 -33.41 10.77
CA THR A 181 -2.42 -32.60 9.92
C THR A 181 -2.08 -31.23 10.49
N ALA A 182 -2.72 -30.78 11.57
CA ALA A 182 -2.50 -29.46 12.16
C ALA A 182 -1.05 -29.26 12.60
N TYR A 183 -0.53 -30.15 13.44
CA TYR A 183 0.86 -30.06 13.91
C TYR A 183 1.86 -30.20 12.75
N ALA A 184 1.64 -31.14 11.84
CA ALA A 184 2.48 -31.33 10.65
C ALA A 184 2.49 -30.08 9.74
N SER A 185 1.34 -29.40 9.59
CA SER A 185 1.26 -28.15 8.82
C SER A 185 2.03 -27.00 9.47
N ILE A 186 2.10 -26.96 10.81
CA ILE A 186 2.96 -26.01 11.53
C ILE A 186 4.43 -26.32 11.29
N GLN A 187 4.84 -27.58 11.36
CA GLN A 187 6.22 -27.98 11.06
C GLN A 187 6.61 -27.59 9.62
N PHE A 188 5.72 -27.83 8.66
CA PHE A 188 5.92 -27.42 7.27
C PHE A 188 6.10 -25.89 7.13
N ILE A 189 5.32 -25.08 7.84
CA ILE A 189 5.48 -23.62 7.87
C ILE A 189 6.85 -23.24 8.44
N GLU A 190 7.35 -23.94 9.45
CA GLU A 190 8.63 -23.62 10.08
C GLU A 190 9.84 -24.03 9.23
N THR A 191 9.79 -25.19 8.56
CA THR A 191 10.96 -25.77 7.89
C THR A 191 10.99 -25.50 6.39
N GLU A 192 9.85 -25.59 5.70
CA GLU A 192 9.80 -25.60 4.23
C GLU A 192 9.39 -24.24 3.64
N VAL A 193 8.52 -23.49 4.33
CA VAL A 193 8.03 -22.21 3.82
C VAL A 193 9.07 -21.11 4.00
N ARG A 194 9.43 -20.42 2.92
CA ARG A 194 10.39 -19.29 2.96
C ARG A 194 9.91 -18.22 3.93
N PHE A 195 10.73 -17.90 4.93
CA PHE A 195 10.41 -17.00 6.05
C PHE A 195 9.24 -17.45 6.94
N GLY A 196 8.71 -18.66 6.79
CA GLY A 196 7.54 -19.12 7.54
C GLY A 196 7.79 -19.20 9.05
N ALA A 197 8.96 -19.68 9.49
CA ALA A 197 9.38 -19.63 10.89
C ALA A 197 9.38 -18.19 11.46
N ALA A 198 9.89 -17.22 10.69
CA ALA A 198 9.92 -15.82 11.10
C ALA A 198 8.50 -15.23 11.21
N ILE A 199 7.63 -15.50 10.24
CA ILE A 199 6.22 -15.04 10.26
C ILE A 199 5.49 -15.63 11.47
N ARG A 200 5.66 -16.93 11.74
CA ARG A 200 5.07 -17.59 12.92
C ARG A 200 5.58 -16.98 14.22
N ALA A 201 6.90 -16.72 14.31
CA ALA A 201 7.49 -16.06 15.48
C ALA A 201 6.93 -14.64 15.67
N ILE A 202 6.83 -13.84 14.60
CA ILE A 202 6.23 -12.51 14.64
C ILE A 202 4.78 -12.59 15.12
N HIS A 203 3.99 -13.54 14.61
CA HIS A 203 2.60 -13.73 15.02
C HIS A 203 2.51 -14.05 16.52
N HIS A 204 3.30 -15.01 17.00
CA HIS A 204 3.34 -15.39 18.41
C HIS A 204 3.78 -14.25 19.34
N TRP A 205 4.88 -13.56 19.02
CA TRP A 205 5.38 -12.45 19.83
C TRP A 205 4.48 -11.22 19.77
N SER A 206 3.83 -10.95 18.64
CA SER A 206 2.85 -9.88 18.52
C SER A 206 1.61 -10.15 19.36
N ALA A 207 1.16 -11.41 19.46
CA ALA A 207 0.03 -11.79 20.32
C ALA A 207 0.34 -11.49 21.80
N ASN A 208 1.53 -11.88 22.27
CA ASN A 208 1.98 -11.54 23.62
C ASN A 208 2.10 -10.02 23.82
N GLY A 209 2.63 -9.32 22.81
CA GLY A 209 2.71 -7.86 22.79
C GLY A 209 1.34 -7.18 22.92
N VAL A 210 0.30 -7.68 22.22
CA VAL A 210 -1.06 -7.16 22.33
C VAL A 210 -1.55 -7.23 23.77
N ILE A 211 -1.40 -8.37 24.45
CA ILE A 211 -1.85 -8.55 25.84
C ILE A 211 -1.12 -7.57 26.78
N VAL A 212 0.20 -7.47 26.68
CA VAL A 212 0.98 -6.54 27.52
C VAL A 212 0.56 -5.09 27.26
N MET A 213 0.44 -4.69 25.99
CA MET A 213 0.15 -3.30 25.63
C MET A 213 -1.29 -2.91 25.93
N VAL A 214 -2.26 -3.81 25.73
CA VAL A 214 -3.67 -3.53 26.07
C VAL A 214 -3.86 -3.42 27.58
N VAL A 215 -3.21 -4.27 28.38
CA VAL A 215 -3.26 -4.15 29.85
C VAL A 215 -2.61 -2.83 30.30
N ALA A 216 -1.43 -2.48 29.78
CA ALA A 216 -0.80 -1.20 30.06
C ALA A 216 -1.68 -0.01 29.65
N HIS A 217 -2.35 -0.10 28.51
CA HIS A 217 -3.30 0.91 28.04
C HIS A 217 -4.49 1.06 29.01
N MET A 218 -5.08 -0.06 29.46
CA MET A 218 -6.19 -0.09 30.42
C MET A 218 -5.77 0.54 31.76
N VAL A 219 -4.63 0.15 32.30
CA VAL A 219 -4.07 0.71 33.54
C VAL A 219 -3.89 2.22 33.42
N ARG A 220 -3.32 2.68 32.31
CA ARG A 220 -3.14 4.11 32.05
C ARG A 220 -4.48 4.86 32.00
N VAL A 221 -5.49 4.31 31.33
CA VAL A 221 -6.84 4.92 31.24
C VAL A 221 -7.48 5.00 32.63
N PHE A 222 -7.30 3.96 33.46
CA PHE A 222 -7.79 3.91 34.83
C PHE A 222 -7.12 4.96 35.72
N ILE A 223 -5.79 5.00 35.76
CA ILE A 223 -5.01 5.93 36.59
C ILE A 223 -5.33 7.39 36.25
N HIS A 224 -5.47 7.72 34.96
CA HIS A 224 -5.77 9.09 34.53
C HIS A 224 -7.27 9.44 34.62
N GLY A 225 -8.14 8.54 35.10
CA GLY A 225 -9.58 8.77 35.19
C GLY A 225 -10.26 9.01 33.84
N ALA A 226 -9.66 8.56 32.74
CA ALA A 226 -10.13 8.88 31.39
C ALA A 226 -11.45 8.16 31.03
N TYR A 227 -11.87 7.17 31.83
CA TYR A 227 -13.15 6.46 31.72
C TYR A 227 -14.35 7.24 32.26
N LYS A 228 -14.14 8.32 33.01
CA LYS A 228 -15.21 9.15 33.58
C LYS A 228 -16.01 9.88 32.49
N ALA A 229 -17.20 10.38 32.87
CA ALA A 229 -18.08 11.17 32.02
C ALA A 229 -17.33 12.19 31.14
N PRO A 230 -17.64 12.30 29.83
CA PRO A 230 -18.66 11.58 29.05
C PRO A 230 -18.15 10.32 28.31
N ARG A 231 -17.07 9.66 28.79
CA ARG A 231 -16.34 8.57 28.09
C ARG A 231 -16.65 7.16 28.60
N GLU A 232 -17.76 6.97 29.32
CA GLU A 232 -18.11 5.68 29.94
C GLU A 232 -18.30 4.58 28.89
N LEU A 233 -18.98 4.89 27.77
CA LEU A 233 -19.16 3.93 26.68
C LEU A 233 -17.85 3.58 25.96
N ASN A 234 -16.90 4.52 25.94
CA ASN A 234 -15.57 4.24 25.41
C ASN A 234 -14.79 3.28 26.31
N TRP A 235 -14.98 3.37 27.63
CA TRP A 235 -14.45 2.38 28.57
C TRP A 235 -15.09 1.00 28.37
N VAL A 236 -16.42 0.92 28.27
CA VAL A 236 -17.13 -0.35 28.05
C VAL A 236 -16.65 -1.04 26.76
N SER A 237 -16.57 -0.31 25.65
CA SER A 237 -16.02 -0.87 24.40
C SER A 237 -14.57 -1.33 24.54
N GLY A 238 -13.73 -0.60 25.29
CA GLY A 238 -12.36 -1.01 25.60
C GLY A 238 -12.28 -2.29 26.43
N THR A 239 -13.16 -2.45 27.43
CA THR A 239 -13.26 -3.68 28.22
C THR A 239 -13.72 -4.86 27.38
N LEU A 240 -14.69 -4.68 26.48
CA LEU A 240 -15.10 -5.72 25.54
C LEU A 240 -13.97 -6.12 24.59
N LEU A 241 -13.19 -5.15 24.09
CA LEU A 241 -11.99 -5.43 23.29
C LEU A 241 -10.92 -6.20 24.07
N LEU A 242 -10.74 -5.92 25.37
CA LEU A 242 -9.86 -6.70 26.24
C LEU A 242 -10.32 -8.16 26.35
N ILE A 243 -11.62 -8.40 26.53
CA ILE A 243 -12.20 -9.76 26.55
C ILE A 243 -11.94 -10.46 25.22
N LEU A 244 -12.15 -9.79 24.08
CA LEU A 244 -11.84 -10.36 22.77
C LEU A 244 -10.33 -10.63 22.60
N ALA A 245 -9.45 -9.80 23.15
CA ALA A 245 -8.00 -10.04 23.12
C ALA A 245 -7.62 -11.33 23.87
N PHE A 246 -8.24 -11.60 25.03
CA PHE A 246 -8.07 -12.89 25.70
C PHE A 246 -8.67 -14.05 24.89
N GLY A 247 -9.82 -13.83 24.25
CA GLY A 247 -10.43 -14.79 23.33
C GLY A 247 -9.53 -15.15 22.15
N PHE A 248 -8.84 -14.16 21.56
CA PHE A 248 -7.82 -14.39 20.54
C PHE A 248 -6.69 -15.26 21.06
N GLY A 249 -6.16 -14.96 22.24
CA GLY A 249 -5.09 -15.74 22.87
C GLY A 249 -5.50 -17.20 23.07
N LEU A 250 -6.67 -17.43 23.68
CA LEU A 250 -7.18 -18.78 23.94
C LEU A 250 -7.42 -19.56 22.64
N THR A 251 -8.15 -18.96 21.69
CA THR A 251 -8.50 -19.66 20.45
C THR A 251 -7.27 -19.93 19.59
N GLY A 252 -6.34 -18.97 19.51
CA GLY A 252 -5.09 -19.08 18.75
C GLY A 252 -4.11 -20.11 19.32
N TYR A 253 -4.07 -20.22 20.65
CA TYR A 253 -3.16 -21.15 21.34
C TYR A 253 -3.47 -22.62 21.05
N LEU A 254 -4.72 -22.96 20.70
CA LEU A 254 -5.11 -24.33 20.37
C LEU A 254 -4.57 -24.81 19.01
N LEU A 255 -4.42 -23.91 18.03
CA LEU A 255 -4.19 -24.27 16.62
C LEU A 255 -2.96 -25.15 16.36
N PRO A 256 -1.82 -25.03 17.08
CA PRO A 256 -0.70 -25.93 16.87
C PRO A 256 -1.01 -27.40 17.14
N TRP A 257 -2.05 -27.70 17.93
CA TRP A 257 -2.48 -29.05 18.29
C TRP A 257 -1.37 -29.91 18.91
N ASP A 258 -0.52 -29.29 19.74
CA ASP A 258 0.47 -29.99 20.55
C ASP A 258 -0.08 -30.34 21.95
N GLN A 259 0.68 -31.11 22.72
CA GLN A 259 0.24 -31.57 24.05
C GLN A 259 -0.13 -30.40 24.98
N ARG A 260 0.61 -29.29 24.89
CA ARG A 260 0.37 -28.11 25.73
C ARG A 260 -0.92 -27.40 25.32
N ALA A 261 -1.11 -27.17 24.02
CA ALA A 261 -2.32 -26.56 23.46
C ALA A 261 -3.58 -27.36 23.80
N TYR A 262 -3.53 -28.69 23.65
CA TYR A 262 -4.65 -29.57 23.94
C TYR A 262 -5.08 -29.48 25.42
N TRP A 263 -4.15 -29.70 26.36
CA TRP A 263 -4.49 -29.66 27.79
C TRP A 263 -4.83 -28.28 28.30
N ALA A 264 -4.16 -27.22 27.80
CA ALA A 264 -4.52 -25.85 28.13
C ALA A 264 -5.96 -25.55 27.71
N THR A 265 -6.38 -26.03 26.53
CA THR A 265 -7.76 -25.86 26.04
C THR A 265 -8.74 -26.66 26.87
N THR A 266 -8.42 -27.91 27.25
CA THR A 266 -9.24 -28.70 28.15
C THR A 266 -9.49 -27.94 29.45
N VAL A 267 -8.44 -27.50 30.14
CA VAL A 267 -8.58 -26.75 31.40
C VAL A 267 -9.36 -25.44 31.21
N ALA A 268 -9.06 -24.66 30.18
CA ALA A 268 -9.75 -23.39 29.93
C ALA A 268 -11.25 -23.58 29.66
N SER A 269 -11.63 -24.63 28.93
CA SER A 269 -13.02 -24.93 28.64
C SER A 269 -13.75 -25.58 29.83
N GLU A 270 -13.06 -26.32 30.71
CA GLU A 270 -13.62 -26.77 31.99
C GLU A 270 -13.94 -25.59 32.92
N ILE A 271 -13.04 -24.60 33.00
CA ILE A 271 -13.29 -23.38 33.78
C ILE A 271 -14.55 -22.65 33.27
N ALA A 272 -14.71 -22.57 31.95
CA ALA A 272 -15.93 -22.01 31.35
C ALA A 272 -17.18 -22.86 31.62
N GLY A 273 -17.02 -24.19 31.70
CA GLY A 273 -18.06 -25.14 32.10
C GLY A 273 -18.45 -25.06 33.58
N GLY A 274 -17.60 -24.49 34.45
CA GLY A 274 -17.88 -24.32 35.87
C GLY A 274 -18.93 -23.25 36.19
N VAL A 275 -19.46 -22.51 35.20
CA VAL A 275 -20.48 -21.49 35.41
C VAL A 275 -21.81 -22.15 35.79
N PRO A 276 -22.44 -21.79 36.93
CA PRO A 276 -23.73 -22.34 37.30
C PRO A 276 -24.79 -22.13 36.20
N GLN A 277 -25.69 -23.10 36.01
CA GLN A 277 -26.86 -23.07 35.11
C GLN A 277 -26.56 -23.09 33.60
N ILE A 278 -25.50 -22.43 33.14
CA ILE A 278 -25.17 -22.29 31.71
C ILE A 278 -23.85 -22.94 31.30
N GLY A 279 -23.08 -23.47 32.27
CA GLY A 279 -21.76 -24.04 32.05
C GLY A 279 -21.71 -25.18 31.03
N ASP A 280 -22.59 -26.17 31.16
CA ASP A 280 -22.67 -27.30 30.23
C ASP A 280 -22.96 -26.83 28.79
N LEU A 281 -23.85 -25.85 28.64
CA LEU A 281 -24.16 -25.25 27.34
C LEU A 281 -22.93 -24.56 26.74
N ILE A 282 -22.19 -23.78 27.54
CA ILE A 282 -20.96 -23.09 27.11
C ILE A 282 -19.90 -24.11 26.70
N LEU A 283 -19.70 -25.17 27.50
CA LEU A 283 -18.71 -26.20 27.27
C LEU A 283 -18.99 -26.96 25.96
N VAL A 284 -20.22 -27.43 25.78
CA VAL A 284 -20.64 -28.13 24.55
C VAL A 284 -20.63 -27.20 23.34
N PHE A 285 -20.96 -25.92 23.52
CA PHE A 285 -20.87 -24.92 22.45
C PHE A 285 -19.42 -24.67 22.02
N LEU A 286 -18.47 -24.57 22.96
CA LEU A 286 -17.06 -24.36 22.65
C LEU A 286 -16.42 -25.61 22.04
N ARG A 287 -16.65 -26.79 22.64
CA ARG A 287 -15.99 -28.04 22.23
C ARG A 287 -16.67 -28.74 21.05
N GLY A 288 -17.99 -28.60 20.91
CA GLY A 288 -18.78 -29.44 19.99
C GLY A 288 -19.04 -30.85 20.51
N GLY A 289 -18.82 -31.07 21.79
CA GLY A 289 -18.99 -32.34 22.51
C GLY A 289 -18.55 -32.18 23.95
N TRP A 290 -18.45 -33.28 24.70
CA TRP A 290 -17.95 -33.27 26.07
C TRP A 290 -16.42 -33.20 26.13
N ASP A 291 -15.74 -33.81 25.17
CA ASP A 291 -14.29 -33.83 25.08
C ASP A 291 -13.75 -32.88 24.01
N VAL A 292 -12.49 -32.47 24.17
CA VAL A 292 -11.75 -31.73 23.15
C VAL A 292 -11.45 -32.68 21.98
N SER A 293 -11.94 -32.34 20.79
CA SER A 293 -11.91 -33.22 19.62
C SER A 293 -11.60 -32.45 18.32
N ALA A 294 -11.60 -33.14 17.19
CA ALA A 294 -11.48 -32.53 15.85
C ALA A 294 -12.48 -31.40 15.62
N VAL A 295 -13.71 -31.56 16.13
CA VAL A 295 -14.76 -30.54 16.01
C VAL A 295 -14.36 -29.29 16.79
N THR A 296 -13.78 -29.44 17.98
CA THR A 296 -13.27 -28.33 18.79
C THR A 296 -12.22 -27.52 18.02
N LEU A 297 -11.26 -28.21 17.40
CA LEU A 297 -10.21 -27.56 16.60
C LEU A 297 -10.79 -26.73 15.46
N SER A 298 -11.73 -27.30 14.70
CA SER A 298 -12.38 -26.60 13.58
C SER A 298 -13.18 -25.37 14.04
N ARG A 299 -13.89 -25.46 15.18
CA ARG A 299 -14.62 -24.33 15.78
C ARG A 299 -13.69 -23.24 16.25
N PHE A 300 -12.61 -23.59 16.95
CA PHE A 300 -11.63 -22.63 17.44
C PHE A 300 -10.92 -21.92 16.29
N TYR A 301 -10.62 -22.64 15.19
CA TYR A 301 -10.10 -22.04 13.97
C TYR A 301 -11.08 -21.01 13.37
N ALA A 302 -12.37 -21.37 13.24
CA ALA A 302 -13.39 -20.45 12.75
C ALA A 302 -13.60 -19.23 13.68
N LEU A 303 -13.56 -19.44 15.00
CA LEU A 303 -13.63 -18.36 15.97
C LEU A 303 -12.43 -17.42 15.84
N HIS A 304 -11.22 -17.97 15.75
CA HIS A 304 -9.97 -17.21 15.72
C HIS A 304 -9.79 -16.39 14.43
N VAL A 305 -10.15 -16.96 13.28
CA VAL A 305 -9.88 -16.36 11.95
C VAL A 305 -11.05 -15.52 11.45
N LEU A 306 -12.28 -15.80 11.88
CA LEU A 306 -13.48 -15.11 11.38
C LEU A 306 -14.25 -14.36 12.47
N VAL A 307 -14.80 -15.07 13.45
CA VAL A 307 -15.80 -14.49 14.37
C VAL A 307 -15.19 -13.41 15.25
N ILE A 308 -14.07 -13.70 15.91
CA ILE A 308 -13.40 -12.76 16.81
C ILE A 308 -12.81 -11.57 16.02
N PRO A 309 -12.13 -11.75 14.87
CA PRO A 309 -11.71 -10.64 14.00
C PRO A 309 -12.83 -9.69 13.59
N VAL A 310 -13.97 -10.22 13.12
CA VAL A 310 -15.10 -9.38 12.70
C VAL A 310 -15.66 -8.61 13.90
N GLY A 311 -15.83 -9.28 15.04
CA GLY A 311 -16.29 -8.63 16.28
C GLY A 311 -15.31 -7.54 16.76
N ALA A 312 -14.01 -7.82 16.73
CA ALA A 312 -12.97 -6.87 17.13
C ALA A 312 -12.91 -5.65 16.19
N LEU A 313 -13.03 -5.84 14.86
CA LEU A 313 -13.09 -4.74 13.90
C LEU A 313 -14.32 -3.84 14.15
N GLY A 314 -15.49 -4.43 14.39
CA GLY A 314 -16.70 -3.67 14.72
C GLY A 314 -16.55 -2.84 15.99
N LEU A 315 -16.05 -3.45 17.07
CA LEU A 315 -15.81 -2.76 18.33
C LEU A 315 -14.70 -1.72 18.24
N LEU A 316 -13.61 -1.97 17.50
CA LEU A 316 -12.55 -0.98 17.25
C LEU A 316 -13.10 0.25 16.49
N GLY A 317 -13.96 0.03 15.49
CA GLY A 317 -14.62 1.12 14.78
C GLY A 317 -15.43 2.01 15.72
N ILE A 318 -16.26 1.41 16.58
CA ILE A 318 -17.05 2.11 17.59
C ILE A 318 -16.13 2.84 18.60
N HIS A 319 -15.07 2.17 19.08
CA HIS A 319 -14.11 2.71 20.03
C HIS A 319 -13.39 3.95 19.49
N PHE A 320 -12.85 3.88 18.27
CA PHE A 320 -12.18 5.01 17.63
C PHE A 320 -13.13 6.14 17.29
N LEU A 321 -14.36 5.84 16.88
CA LEU A 321 -15.38 6.86 16.61
C LEU A 321 -15.68 7.70 17.87
N MET A 322 -15.85 7.06 19.03
CA MET A 322 -16.09 7.76 20.30
C MET A 322 -14.90 8.63 20.70
N ILE A 323 -13.67 8.10 20.63
CA ILE A 323 -12.45 8.88 20.89
C ILE A 323 -12.37 10.09 19.96
N ARG A 324 -12.71 9.90 18.68
CA ARG A 324 -12.62 10.97 17.68
C ARG A 324 -13.68 12.04 17.90
N ARG A 325 -14.88 11.69 18.38
CA ARG A 325 -15.94 12.67 18.73
C ARG A 325 -15.65 13.39 20.04
N GLN A 326 -15.31 12.67 21.10
CA GLN A 326 -15.19 13.22 22.46
C GLN A 326 -13.82 13.85 22.76
N GLY A 327 -12.79 13.52 21.97
CA GLY A 327 -11.43 14.03 22.16
C GLY A 327 -10.67 13.35 23.30
N ILE A 328 -9.39 13.69 23.42
CA ILE A 328 -8.47 13.08 24.38
C ILE A 328 -8.62 13.74 25.76
N HIS A 329 -8.70 12.92 26.80
CA HIS A 329 -8.74 13.38 28.19
C HIS A 329 -7.44 14.11 28.59
N ARG A 330 -7.58 15.25 29.26
CA ARG A 330 -6.45 15.99 29.84
C ARG A 330 -5.92 15.24 31.06
N PRO A 331 -4.61 15.14 31.28
CA PRO A 331 -4.09 14.58 32.53
C PRO A 331 -4.61 15.40 33.71
N LEU A 332 -4.77 14.73 34.86
CA LEU A 332 -5.11 15.37 36.14
C LEU A 332 -4.02 16.37 36.56
#